data_AF-A0A3D4VV37-F1
#
_entry.id   AF-A0A3D4VV37-F1
#
_cell.length_a   1.000
_cell.length_b   1.000
_cell.length_c   1.000
_cell.angle_alpha   90.00
_cell.angle_beta   90.00
_cell.angle_gamma   90.00
#
_symmetry.space_group_name_H-M   'P 1'
#
loop_
_entity.id
_entity.type
_entity.pdbx_description
1 polymer ?
#
loop_
_entity_poly.entity_id
_entity_poly.type
_entity_poly.pdbx_seq_one_letter_code
_entity_poly.pdbx_strand_id
1 'polypeptide(L)' 'MFKVVKRYYDLGIYSKENVKVFVVAGRLTAEDYRLITGDEYTA' A
#
# COMPACT_ATOMS: atom_id res chain seq x y z
N MET A 1 7.03 3.48 -7.19
CA MET A 1 5.61 3.50 -6.78
C MET A 1 5.45 3.61 -5.27
N PHE A 2 6.17 2.81 -4.48
CA PHE A 2 6.19 2.83 -3.01
C PHE A 2 6.16 4.23 -2.36
N LYS A 3 7.11 5.11 -2.68
CA LYS A 3 7.19 6.44 -2.05
C LYS A 3 5.94 7.30 -2.25
N VAL A 4 5.29 7.18 -3.40
CA VAL A 4 4.05 7.91 -3.69
C VAL A 4 2.92 7.33 -2.86
N VAL A 5 2.69 6.02 -2.93
CA VAL A 5 1.60 5.38 -2.17
C VAL A 5 1.80 5.56 -0.67
N LYS A 6 3.03 5.43 -0.17
CA LYS A 6 3.36 5.73 1.24
C LYS A 6 3.01 7.15 1.62
N ARG A 7 3.39 8.14 0.81
CA ARG A 7 3.08 9.55 1.10
C ARG A 7 1.58 9.81 1.10
N TYR A 8 0.84 9.25 0.15
CA TYR A 8 -0.62 9.42 0.11
C TYR A 8 -1.34 8.66 1.23
N TYR A 9 -0.81 7.51 1.65
CA TYR A 9 -1.29 6.78 2.82
C TYR A 9 -1.04 7.57 4.13
N ASP A 10 0.17 8.13 4.28
CA ASP A 10 0.57 8.97 5.42
C ASP A 10 -0.28 10.26 5.51
N LEU A 11 -0.64 10.82 4.35
CA LEU A 11 -1.56 11.96 4.25
C LEU A 11 -3.04 11.57 4.51
N GLY A 12 -3.36 10.29 4.74
CA GLY A 12 -4.73 9.80 4.94
C GLY A 12 -5.59 9.78 3.66
N ILE A 13 -4.99 10.02 2.50
CA ILE A 13 -5.70 9.98 1.20
C ILE A 13 -5.97 8.54 0.79
N TYR A 14 -5.03 7.64 1.08
CA TYR A 14 -5.19 6.21 0.80
C TYR A 14 -5.44 5.43 2.08
N SER A 15 -6.50 4.61 2.05
CA SER A 15 -6.75 3.57 3.04
C SER A 15 -5.99 2.29 2.68
N LYS A 16 -5.94 1.35 3.63
CA LYS A 16 -5.29 0.03 3.45
C LYS A 16 -5.85 -0.72 2.23
N GLU A 17 -7.12 -0.56 1.91
CA GLU A 17 -7.75 -1.15 0.72
C GLU A 17 -7.20 -0.56 -0.58
N ASN A 18 -7.01 0.76 -0.65
CA ASN A 18 -6.38 1.39 -1.81
C ASN A 18 -4.97 0.83 -2.01
N VAL A 19 -4.18 0.69 -0.94
CA VAL A 19 -2.84 0.09 -1.01
C VAL A 19 -2.91 -1.37 -1.51
N LYS A 20 -3.92 -2.17 -1.10
CA LYS A 20 -4.11 -3.54 -1.62
C LYS A 20 -4.38 -3.55 -3.11
N VAL A 21 -5.18 -2.63 -3.65
CA VAL A 21 -5.46 -2.54 -5.09
C VAL A 21 -4.16 -2.35 -5.89
N PHE A 22 -3.22 -1.55 -5.39
CA PHE A 22 -1.93 -1.41 -6.06
C PHE A 22 -1.07 -2.67 -6.00
N VAL A 23 -1.20 -3.49 -4.94
CA VAL A 23 -0.52 -4.80 -4.85
C VAL A 23 -1.12 -5.77 -5.87
N VAL A 24 -2.45 -5.88 -5.93
CA VAL A 24 -3.17 -6.72 -6.89
C VAL A 24 -2.88 -6.29 -8.33
N ALA A 25 -2.77 -4.99 -8.58
CA ALA A 25 -2.38 -4.45 -9.88
C ALA A 25 -0.90 -4.66 -10.24
N GLY A 26 -0.11 -5.31 -9.38
CA GLY A 26 1.33 -5.55 -9.58
C GLY A 26 2.18 -4.28 -9.53
N ARG A 27 1.63 -3.17 -9.01
CA ARG A 27 2.34 -1.89 -8.86
C ARG A 27 3.12 -1.80 -7.55
N LEU A 28 2.81 -2.67 -6.60
CA LEU A 28 3.40 -2.79 -5.27
C LEU A 28 3.59 -4.28 -4.93
N THR A 29 4.57 -4.59 -4.09
CA THR A 29 4.73 -5.94 -3.53
C THR A 29 3.99 -6.07 -2.20
N ALA A 30 3.78 -7.31 -1.74
CA ALA A 30 3.22 -7.57 -0.41
C ALA A 30 4.12 -7.03 0.72
N GLU A 31 5.44 -7.01 0.50
CA GLU A 31 6.39 -6.39 1.43
C GLU A 31 6.23 -4.87 1.50
N ASP A 32 6.11 -4.22 0.34
CA ASP A 32 5.85 -2.79 0.27
C ASP A 32 4.52 -2.43 0.95
N TYR A 33 3.47 -3.25 0.77
CA TYR A 33 2.20 -3.06 1.47
C TYR A 33 2.41 -3.01 2.99
N ARG A 34 3.11 -4.01 3.52
CA ARG A 34 3.42 -4.11 4.95
C ARG A 34 4.24 -2.94 5.46
N LEU A 35 5.18 -2.42 4.66
CA LEU A 35 5.96 -1.23 4.99
C LEU A 35 5.14 0.06 4.96
N ILE A 36 4.08 0.14 4.16
CA ILE A 36 3.19 1.31 4.09
C ILE A 36 2.14 1.28 5.20
N THR A 37 1.45 0.15 5.36
CA THR A 37 0.28 0.02 6.23
C THR A 37 0.63 -0.47 7.63
N GLY A 38 1.77 -1.14 7.81
CA GLY A 38 2.14 -1.84 9.04
C GLY A 38 1.47 -3.22 9.18
N ASP A 39 0.53 -3.57 8.30
CA ASP A 39 -0.22 -4.83 8.33
C ASP A 39 0.30 -5.81 7.28
N GLU A 40 0.18 -7.10 7.58
CA GLU A 40 0.42 -8.12 6.56
C GLU A 40 -0.63 -8.02 5.45
N TYR A 41 -0.16 -8.16 4.21
CA TYR A 41 -1.06 -8.24 3.07
C TYR A 41 -1.87 -9.54 3.13
N THR A 42 -3.16 -9.43 3.42
CA THR A 42 -4.11 -10.55 3.27
C THR A 42 -4.84 -10.38 1.94
N ALA A 43 -4.73 -11.36 1.05
CA ALA A 43 -5.46 -11.37 -0.23
C ALA A 43 -6.98 -11.35 0.00
#